data_AF-A0A4Q3REI0-F1
#
_entry.id   AF-A0A4Q3REI0-F1
#
_cell.length_a   1.000
_cell.length_b   1.000
_cell.length_c   1.000
_cell.angle_alpha   90.00
_cell.angle_beta   90.00
_cell.angle_gamma   90.00
#
_symmetry.space_group_name_H-M   'P 1'
#
loop_
_entity.id
_entity.type
_entity.pdbx_description
1 polymer ?
#
loop_
_entity_poly.entity_id
_entity_poly.type
_entity_poly.pdbx_seq_one_letter_code
_entity_poly.pdbx_strand_id
1 'polypeptide(L)'
;MNTIDNVIPMQGQIPEIKQTPRKRFVRSLEYEIIANLATKQYLEEDRIHFDKLLSVPLTERIPGLINNYGLQRAHRLIKLVLQEFCYSIPLPKSAKLSDTKIAACACDLILSAYEDQLSLEDLIIFFERAKEGKYGKFKGMVTHFSIMQKLDQYRMDRTETYHKLKEKQEAELKKMNELPRIGEV
;
A
#
# COMPACT_ATOMS: atom_id res chain seq x y z
N MET A 1 6.50 26.16 -33.31
CA MET A 1 5.84 27.39 -32.82
C MET A 1 6.67 27.90 -31.65
N ASN A 2 7.26 29.09 -31.83
CA ASN A 2 8.20 29.71 -30.92
C ASN A 2 7.50 30.23 -29.66
N THR A 3 8.06 29.98 -28.48
CA THR A 3 7.75 30.73 -27.26
C THR A 3 8.99 31.55 -26.94
N ILE A 4 8.84 32.87 -26.99
CA ILE A 4 9.88 33.86 -26.74
C ILE A 4 9.88 34.11 -25.23
N ASP A 5 10.91 33.62 -24.53
CA ASP A 5 11.17 34.00 -23.14
C ASP A 5 11.91 35.35 -23.14
N ASN A 6 11.18 36.45 -22.95
CA ASN A 6 11.77 37.75 -22.68
C ASN A 6 12.23 37.80 -21.21
N VAL A 7 13.47 37.41 -20.96
CA VAL A 7 14.20 37.78 -19.74
C VAL A 7 15.35 38.69 -20.16
N ILE A 8 15.26 39.96 -19.80
CA ILE A 8 16.34 40.94 -19.99
C ILE A 8 17.45 40.60 -18.98
N PRO A 9 18.69 40.30 -19.40
CA PRO A 9 19.78 40.03 -18.48
C PRO A 9 20.33 41.36 -17.93
N MET A 10 20.18 41.58 -16.61
CA MET A 10 21.00 42.56 -15.90
C MET A 10 22.43 42.02 -15.79
N GLN A 11 23.40 42.86 -16.16
CA GLN A 11 24.82 42.53 -16.24
C GLN A 11 25.38 41.90 -14.95
N GLY A 12 26.16 40.82 -15.12
CA GLY A 12 27.21 40.43 -14.17
C GLY A 12 26.91 39.28 -13.20
N GLN A 13 25.71 38.69 -13.20
CA GLN A 13 25.45 37.47 -12.43
C GLN A 13 24.95 36.38 -13.38
N ILE A 14 25.71 35.30 -13.51
CA ILE A 14 25.19 34.05 -14.07
C ILE A 14 24.10 33.62 -13.09
N PRO A 15 22.81 33.60 -13.47
CA PRO A 15 21.81 33.09 -12.57
C PRO A 15 22.11 31.61 -12.37
N GLU A 16 22.44 31.20 -11.14
CA GLU A 16 22.35 29.81 -10.77
C GLU A 16 20.89 29.41 -10.93
N ILE A 17 20.57 28.81 -12.07
CA ILE A 17 19.31 28.11 -12.28
C ILE A 17 19.37 26.91 -11.36
N LYS A 18 19.01 27.11 -10.09
CA LYS A 18 18.59 26.01 -9.22
C LYS A 18 17.40 25.41 -9.94
N GLN A 19 17.64 24.31 -10.64
CA GLN A 19 16.59 23.49 -11.20
C GLN A 19 15.78 22.99 -10.00
N THR A 20 14.76 23.75 -9.62
CA THR A 20 13.72 23.25 -8.73
C THR A 20 13.22 21.99 -9.43
N PRO A 21 13.35 20.80 -8.83
CA PRO A 21 12.84 19.61 -9.46
C PRO A 21 11.37 19.90 -9.74
N ARG A 22 10.99 19.88 -11.02
CA ARG A 22 9.59 20.04 -11.44
C ARG A 22 8.83 19.03 -10.59
N LYS A 23 8.12 19.50 -9.56
CA LYS A 23 7.22 18.67 -8.76
C LYS A 23 6.31 18.08 -9.81
N ARG A 24 6.46 16.79 -10.10
CA ARG A 24 5.51 16.07 -10.95
C ARG A 24 4.21 16.10 -10.17
N PHE A 25 3.40 17.11 -10.50
CA PHE A 25 1.96 17.11 -10.27
C PHE A 25 1.44 15.86 -10.97
N VAL A 26 1.32 14.77 -10.23
CA VAL A 26 0.11 13.96 -10.05
C VAL A 26 0.47 12.99 -8.92
N ARG A 27 0.40 13.43 -7.66
CA ARG A 27 -0.24 12.55 -6.68
C ARG A 27 -1.70 12.72 -6.97
N SER A 28 -2.44 11.68 -7.34
CA SER A 28 -3.88 11.83 -7.41
C SER A 28 -4.35 12.25 -6.01
N LEU A 29 -5.12 13.35 -5.93
CA LEU A 29 -5.64 13.85 -4.67
C LEU A 29 -6.40 12.74 -3.94
N GLU A 30 -7.06 11.89 -4.72
CA GLU A 30 -7.75 10.69 -4.27
C GLU A 30 -6.81 9.72 -3.54
N TYR A 31 -5.65 9.39 -4.12
CA TYR A 31 -4.69 8.51 -3.45
C TYR A 31 -4.16 9.12 -2.16
N GLU A 32 -3.82 10.41 -2.17
CA GLU A 32 -3.30 11.08 -0.98
C GLU A 32 -4.33 11.10 0.16
N ILE A 33 -5.61 11.36 -0.15
CA ILE A 33 -6.68 11.30 0.85
C ILE A 33 -6.83 9.89 1.41
N ILE A 34 -6.90 8.86 0.55
CA ILE A 34 -7.08 7.47 0.99
C ILE A 34 -5.86 6.99 1.79
N ALA A 35 -4.64 7.31 1.35
CA ALA A 35 -3.41 6.96 2.04
C ALA A 35 -3.31 7.64 3.42
N ASN A 36 -3.66 8.93 3.51
CA ASN A 36 -3.70 9.64 4.78
C ASN A 36 -4.75 9.08 5.75
N LEU A 37 -5.91 8.66 5.24
CA LEU A 37 -6.94 8.04 6.07
C LEU A 37 -6.48 6.66 6.58
N ALA A 38 -5.98 5.82 5.68
CA ALA A 38 -5.50 4.49 6.02
C ALA A 38 -4.34 4.56 7.03
N THR A 39 -3.34 5.40 6.79
CA THR A 39 -2.22 5.57 7.73
C THR A 39 -2.69 6.05 9.09
N LYS A 40 -3.57 7.06 9.18
CA LYS A 40 -4.11 7.50 10.49
C LYS A 40 -4.87 6.41 11.25
N GLN A 41 -5.55 5.50 10.53
CA GLN A 41 -6.39 4.48 11.15
C GLN A 41 -5.59 3.23 11.56
N TYR A 42 -4.62 2.82 10.74
CA TYR A 42 -3.95 1.52 10.84
C TYR A 42 -2.44 1.61 11.11
N LEU A 43 -1.87 2.82 11.10
CA LEU A 43 -0.47 3.05 11.43
C LEU A 43 -0.38 4.04 12.61
N GLU A 44 0.33 3.65 13.64
CA GLU A 44 0.63 4.52 14.77
C GLU A 44 2.14 4.51 15.02
N GLU A 45 2.75 5.68 14.94
CA GLU A 45 4.20 5.89 14.95
C GLU A 45 4.90 5.04 13.89
N ASP A 46 5.35 3.84 14.28
CA ASP A 46 6.08 2.90 13.44
C ASP A 46 5.47 1.48 13.45
N ARG A 47 4.30 1.31 14.07
CA ARG A 47 3.65 0.02 14.25
C ARG A 47 2.36 -0.05 13.44
N ILE A 48 2.21 -1.14 12.70
CA ILE A 48 1.01 -1.45 11.95
C ILE A 48 0.04 -2.15 12.90
N HIS A 49 -1.19 -1.63 12.99
CA HIS A 49 -2.29 -2.23 13.74
C HIS A 49 -2.95 -3.32 12.90
N PHE A 50 -2.26 -4.46 12.77
CA PHE A 50 -2.74 -5.61 11.99
C PHE A 50 -4.03 -6.21 12.54
N ASP A 51 -4.28 -6.10 13.85
CA ASP A 51 -5.53 -6.48 14.49
C ASP A 51 -6.73 -5.70 13.90
N LYS A 52 -6.57 -4.39 13.71
CA LYS A 52 -7.59 -3.55 13.07
C LYS A 52 -7.77 -3.90 11.60
N LEU A 53 -6.68 -4.15 10.85
CA LEU A 53 -6.75 -4.58 9.45
C LEU A 53 -7.42 -5.96 9.28
N LEU A 54 -7.16 -6.89 10.20
CA LEU A 54 -7.79 -8.20 10.25
C LEU A 54 -9.28 -8.11 10.65
N SER A 55 -9.70 -7.02 11.29
CA SER A 55 -11.11 -6.75 11.61
C SER A 55 -11.94 -6.21 10.44
N VAL A 56 -11.31 -5.80 9.33
CA VAL A 56 -12.02 -5.29 8.13
C VAL A 56 -12.99 -6.38 7.61
N PRO A 57 -14.28 -6.04 7.38
CA PRO A 57 -15.27 -7.00 6.90
C PRO A 57 -14.88 -7.65 5.56
N LEU A 58 -15.21 -8.94 5.38
CA LEU A 58 -14.87 -9.67 4.15
C LEU A 58 -15.45 -9.02 2.88
N THR A 59 -16.62 -8.38 2.99
CA THR A 59 -17.28 -7.65 1.89
C THR A 59 -16.54 -6.38 1.46
N GLU A 60 -15.72 -5.82 2.35
CA GLU A 60 -14.93 -4.60 2.12
C GLU A 60 -13.48 -4.91 1.70
N ARG A 61 -13.07 -6.18 1.78
CA ARG A 61 -11.76 -6.64 1.29
C ARG A 61 -11.72 -6.73 -0.22
N ILE A 62 -10.53 -6.83 -0.83
CA ILE A 62 -10.38 -6.83 -2.30
C ILE A 62 -11.27 -7.88 -2.98
N PRO A 63 -11.32 -9.16 -2.54
CA PRO A 63 -12.27 -10.14 -3.08
C PRO A 63 -13.74 -9.71 -2.97
N GLY A 64 -14.14 -9.14 -1.83
CA GLY A 64 -15.49 -8.61 -1.61
C GLY A 64 -15.82 -7.42 -2.51
N LEU A 65 -14.88 -6.49 -2.68
CA LEU A 65 -15.00 -5.36 -3.59
C LEU A 65 -15.14 -5.81 -5.05
N ILE A 66 -14.44 -6.87 -5.46
CA ILE A 66 -14.59 -7.45 -6.80
C ILE A 66 -15.98 -8.02 -6.98
N ASN A 67 -16.50 -8.75 -5.99
CA ASN A 67 -17.85 -9.33 -6.06
C ASN A 67 -18.94 -8.23 -6.12
N ASN A 68 -18.75 -7.12 -5.40
CA ASN A 68 -19.74 -6.05 -5.31
C ASN A 68 -19.69 -5.06 -6.48
N TYR A 69 -18.49 -4.73 -6.97
CA TYR A 69 -18.28 -3.63 -7.93
C TYR A 69 -17.69 -4.06 -9.27
N GLY A 70 -17.22 -5.30 -9.38
CA GLY A 70 -16.66 -5.91 -10.58
C GLY A 70 -15.14 -5.80 -10.68
N LEU A 71 -14.54 -6.83 -11.31
CA LEU A 71 -13.09 -6.98 -11.47
C LEU A 71 -12.43 -5.76 -12.14
N GLN A 72 -13.05 -5.20 -13.18
CA GLN A 72 -12.48 -4.07 -13.92
C GLN A 72 -12.29 -2.82 -13.04
N ARG A 73 -13.24 -2.55 -12.13
CA ARG A 73 -13.15 -1.39 -11.23
C ARG A 73 -12.11 -1.62 -10.14
N ALA A 74 -12.07 -2.82 -9.56
CA ALA A 74 -11.06 -3.19 -8.58
C ALA A 74 -9.64 -3.15 -9.17
N HIS A 75 -9.45 -3.70 -10.37
CA HIS A 75 -8.18 -3.63 -11.10
C HIS A 75 -7.73 -2.19 -11.34
N ARG A 76 -8.64 -1.32 -11.80
CA ARG A 76 -8.33 0.10 -12.00
C ARG A 76 -7.88 0.78 -10.71
N LEU A 77 -8.54 0.48 -9.59
CA LEU A 77 -8.21 1.05 -8.29
C LEU A 77 -6.83 0.59 -7.78
N ILE A 78 -6.58 -0.72 -7.80
CA ILE A 78 -5.30 -1.31 -7.38
C ILE A 78 -4.16 -0.83 -8.30
N LYS A 79 -4.40 -0.77 -9.61
CA LYS A 79 -3.44 -0.21 -10.57
C LYS A 79 -3.09 1.24 -10.23
N LEU A 80 -4.08 2.08 -9.90
CA LEU A 80 -3.86 3.47 -9.52
C LEU A 80 -2.97 3.57 -8.28
N VAL A 81 -3.29 2.82 -7.23
CA VAL A 81 -2.51 2.76 -5.98
C VAL A 81 -1.06 2.31 -6.25
N LEU A 82 -0.89 1.25 -7.04
CA LEU A 82 0.44 0.74 -7.40
C LEU A 82 1.24 1.72 -8.26
N GLN A 83 0.57 2.41 -9.19
CA GLN A 83 1.19 3.40 -10.05
C GLN A 83 1.73 4.58 -9.25
N GLU A 84 0.93 5.10 -8.32
CA GLU A 84 1.34 6.17 -7.39
C GLU A 84 2.55 5.74 -6.55
N PHE A 85 2.53 4.52 -6.02
CA PHE A 85 3.68 3.94 -5.33
C PHE A 85 4.93 3.91 -6.22
N CYS A 86 4.86 3.32 -7.41
CA CYS A 86 5.99 3.21 -8.34
C CYS A 86 6.57 4.59 -8.71
N TYR A 87 5.70 5.59 -8.87
CA TYR A 87 6.11 6.95 -9.21
C TYR A 87 6.72 7.70 -8.04
N SER A 88 6.32 7.41 -6.80
CA SER A 88 6.90 8.00 -5.59
C SER A 88 8.34 7.57 -5.30
N ILE A 89 8.78 6.41 -5.80
CA ILE A 89 10.14 5.89 -5.56
C ILE A 89 11.18 6.78 -6.28
N PRO A 90 12.26 7.20 -5.61
CA PRO A 90 13.27 8.10 -6.19
C PRO A 90 14.24 7.36 -7.13
N LEU A 91 13.71 6.84 -8.24
CA LEU A 91 14.47 6.16 -9.30
C LEU A 91 14.17 6.79 -10.68
N PRO A 92 15.11 6.68 -11.65
CA PRO A 92 14.87 7.14 -13.01
C PRO A 92 13.72 6.37 -13.67
N LYS A 93 13.03 6.98 -14.64
CA LYS A 93 11.87 6.37 -15.31
C LYS A 93 12.19 5.01 -15.95
N SER A 94 13.39 4.85 -16.50
CA SER A 94 13.88 3.59 -17.10
C SER A 94 13.99 2.44 -16.10
N ALA A 95 14.12 2.75 -14.81
CA ALA A 95 14.23 1.80 -13.72
C ALA A 95 12.89 1.55 -12.99
N LYS A 96 11.80 2.17 -13.46
CA LYS A 96 10.45 1.98 -12.94
C LYS A 96 9.68 1.04 -13.85
N LEU A 97 8.61 0.45 -13.33
CA LEU A 97 7.69 -0.34 -14.15
C LEU A 97 7.02 0.53 -15.21
N SER A 98 6.86 -0.01 -16.42
CA SER A 98 6.01 0.59 -17.45
C SER A 98 4.53 0.39 -17.10
N ASP A 99 3.64 1.21 -17.66
CA ASP A 99 2.20 1.13 -17.39
C ASP A 99 1.61 -0.27 -17.63
N THR A 100 2.09 -0.98 -18.66
CA THR A 100 1.71 -2.37 -18.94
C THR A 100 2.15 -3.32 -17.83
N LYS A 101 3.39 -3.17 -17.33
CA LYS A 101 3.90 -3.98 -16.22
C LYS A 101 3.21 -3.65 -14.90
N ILE A 102 2.84 -2.40 -14.68
CA ILE A 102 2.02 -1.98 -13.52
C ILE A 102 0.64 -2.64 -13.61
N ALA A 103 0.01 -2.63 -14.79
CA ALA A 103 -1.29 -3.27 -14.98
C ALA A 103 -1.24 -4.80 -14.75
N ALA A 104 -0.17 -5.46 -15.21
CA ALA A 104 0.04 -6.89 -14.96
C ALA A 104 0.28 -7.18 -13.46
N CYS A 105 1.17 -6.42 -12.83
CA CYS A 105 1.44 -6.55 -11.39
C CYS A 105 0.18 -6.29 -10.54
N ALA A 106 -0.72 -5.39 -10.97
CA ALA A 106 -2.01 -5.20 -10.31
C ALA A 106 -2.92 -6.44 -10.37
N CYS A 107 -2.86 -7.23 -11.44
CA CYS A 107 -3.54 -8.53 -11.50
C CYS A 107 -2.94 -9.50 -10.48
N ASP A 108 -1.62 -9.58 -10.39
CA ASP A 108 -0.95 -10.47 -9.45
C ASP A 108 -1.24 -10.08 -7.99
N LEU A 109 -1.31 -8.78 -7.67
CA LEU A 109 -1.76 -8.29 -6.37
C LEU A 109 -3.20 -8.70 -6.06
N ILE A 110 -4.10 -8.69 -7.05
CA ILE A 110 -5.47 -9.19 -6.89
C ILE A 110 -5.45 -10.68 -6.57
N LEU A 111 -4.69 -11.46 -7.33
CA LEU A 111 -4.59 -12.92 -7.10
C LEU A 111 -4.07 -13.21 -5.70
N SER A 112 -2.99 -12.54 -5.28
CA SER A 112 -2.48 -12.67 -3.91
C SER A 112 -3.52 -12.27 -2.86
N ALA A 113 -4.31 -11.23 -3.11
CA ALA A 113 -5.36 -10.81 -2.18
C ALA A 113 -6.47 -11.86 -1.99
N TYR A 114 -6.69 -12.77 -2.94
CA TYR A 114 -7.64 -13.88 -2.78
C TYR A 114 -7.12 -14.96 -1.82
N GLU A 115 -5.80 -15.12 -1.69
CA GLU A 115 -5.19 -16.16 -0.86
C GLU A 115 -5.37 -15.90 0.65
N ASP A 116 -5.18 -14.65 1.09
CA ASP A 116 -5.20 -14.25 2.52
C ASP A 116 -6.16 -13.08 2.80
N GLN A 117 -7.10 -12.86 1.88
CA GLN A 117 -8.17 -11.87 1.98
C GLN A 117 -7.61 -10.46 2.30
N LEU A 118 -6.71 -9.94 1.46
CA LEU A 118 -6.19 -8.59 1.67
C LEU A 118 -7.27 -7.53 1.42
N SER A 119 -7.27 -6.48 2.24
CA SER A 119 -8.07 -5.29 1.99
C SER A 119 -7.31 -4.28 1.12
N LEU A 120 -7.97 -3.21 0.67
CA LEU A 120 -7.28 -2.14 -0.04
C LEU A 120 -6.32 -1.38 0.89
N GLU A 121 -6.73 -1.22 2.15
CA GLU A 121 -5.96 -0.61 3.23
C GLU A 121 -4.67 -1.40 3.48
N ASP A 122 -4.72 -2.74 3.46
CA ASP A 122 -3.52 -3.59 3.56
C ASP A 122 -2.48 -3.19 2.49
N LEU A 123 -2.90 -3.07 1.23
CA LEU A 123 -1.99 -2.68 0.13
C LEU A 123 -1.45 -1.26 0.32
N ILE A 124 -2.30 -0.32 0.75
CA ILE A 124 -1.90 1.07 0.96
C ILE A 124 -0.87 1.18 2.08
N ILE A 125 -1.13 0.53 3.23
CA ILE A 125 -0.19 0.49 4.34
C ILE A 125 1.12 -0.16 3.90
N PHE A 126 1.05 -1.30 3.22
CA PHE A 126 2.24 -1.94 2.65
C PHE A 126 3.05 -0.97 1.78
N PHE A 127 2.41 -0.26 0.85
CA PHE A 127 3.11 0.67 -0.04
C PHE A 127 3.73 1.86 0.70
N GLU A 128 3.04 2.47 1.68
CA GLU A 128 3.63 3.56 2.47
C GLU A 128 4.86 3.08 3.24
N ARG A 129 4.78 1.92 3.89
CA ARG A 129 5.89 1.32 4.65
C ARG A 129 7.04 0.88 3.74
N ALA A 130 6.72 0.43 2.52
CA ALA A 130 7.72 0.11 1.51
C ALA A 130 8.46 1.35 0.99
N LYS A 131 7.80 2.52 0.87
CA LYS A 131 8.46 3.80 0.52
C LYS A 131 9.47 4.22 1.59
N GLU A 132 9.13 4.00 2.85
CA GLU A 132 10.01 4.25 4.00
C GLU A 132 11.16 3.23 4.09
N GLY A 133 11.09 2.15 3.30
CA GLY A 133 12.11 1.11 3.23
C GLY A 133 12.04 0.07 4.34
N LYS A 134 10.88 -0.09 5.00
CA LYS A 134 10.68 -1.07 6.09
C LYS A 134 10.90 -2.51 5.63
N TYR A 135 10.47 -2.82 4.41
CA TYR A 135 10.70 -4.11 3.76
C TYR A 135 11.98 -4.11 2.89
N GLY A 136 12.91 -3.20 3.19
CA GLY A 136 14.14 -2.94 2.42
C GLY A 136 13.92 -2.04 1.19
N LYS A 137 14.94 -1.24 0.86
CA LYS A 137 14.88 -0.24 -0.23
C LYS A 137 14.87 -0.90 -1.62
N PHE A 138 14.17 -0.29 -2.57
CA PHE A 138 14.28 -0.59 -3.99
C PHE A 138 15.58 0.01 -4.53
N LYS A 139 16.60 -0.82 -4.75
CA LYS A 139 17.89 -0.39 -5.29
C LYS A 139 17.94 -0.66 -6.79
N GLY A 140 18.31 0.34 -7.59
CA GLY A 140 18.59 0.19 -9.01
C GLY A 140 17.35 0.06 -9.91
N MET A 141 16.40 -0.83 -9.59
CA MET A 141 15.20 -1.07 -10.39
C MET A 141 14.02 -1.55 -9.54
N VAL A 142 12.82 -1.11 -9.88
CA VAL A 142 11.55 -1.64 -9.35
C VAL A 142 11.03 -2.67 -10.33
N THR A 143 11.03 -3.93 -9.91
CA THR A 143 10.51 -5.06 -10.69
C THR A 143 9.24 -5.59 -10.04
N HIS A 144 8.40 -6.25 -10.84
CA HIS A 144 7.23 -6.97 -10.34
C HIS A 144 7.64 -7.93 -9.20
N PHE A 145 8.65 -8.77 -9.44
CA PHE A 145 9.20 -9.70 -8.45
C PHE A 145 9.60 -8.99 -7.15
N SER A 146 10.29 -7.84 -7.23
CA SER A 146 10.73 -7.12 -6.03
C SER A 146 9.57 -6.56 -5.19
N ILE A 147 8.43 -6.27 -5.81
CA ILE A 147 7.22 -5.81 -5.10
C ILE A 147 6.56 -6.99 -4.39
N MET A 148 6.35 -8.10 -5.11
CA MET A 148 5.70 -9.30 -4.55
C MET A 148 6.53 -9.88 -3.40
N GLN A 149 7.84 -9.99 -3.55
CA GLN A 149 8.72 -10.49 -2.48
C GLN A 149 8.63 -9.64 -1.20
N LYS A 150 8.49 -8.31 -1.34
CA LYS A 150 8.32 -7.42 -0.18
C LYS A 150 6.91 -7.49 0.40
N LEU A 151 5.91 -7.70 -0.46
CA LEU A 151 4.55 -7.95 -0.02
C LEU A 151 4.47 -9.24 0.80
N ASP A 152 5.20 -10.28 0.42
CA ASP A 152 5.26 -11.53 1.20
C ASP A 152 5.78 -11.29 2.62
N GLN A 153 6.78 -10.42 2.80
CA GLN A 153 7.25 -10.03 4.14
C GLN A 153 6.13 -9.37 4.96
N TYR A 154 5.40 -8.43 4.37
CA TYR A 154 4.23 -7.81 5.00
C TYR A 154 3.16 -8.87 5.37
N ARG A 155 2.89 -9.82 4.47
CA ARG A 155 1.90 -10.88 4.68
C ARG A 155 2.31 -11.85 5.78
N MET A 156 3.61 -12.13 5.92
CA MET A 156 4.13 -12.92 7.04
C MET A 156 3.86 -12.23 8.38
N ASP A 157 4.17 -10.93 8.52
CA ASP A 157 3.92 -10.15 9.75
C ASP A 157 2.42 -10.13 10.11
N ARG A 158 1.58 -9.95 9.10
CA ARG A 158 0.11 -9.99 9.24
C ARG A 158 -0.39 -11.36 9.67
N THR A 159 0.16 -12.43 9.09
CA THR A 159 -0.22 -13.83 9.39
C THR A 159 0.18 -14.21 10.80
N GLU A 160 1.37 -13.82 11.25
CA GLU A 160 1.81 -14.01 12.64
C GLU A 160 0.83 -13.35 13.62
N THR A 161 0.38 -12.13 13.30
CA THR A 161 -0.62 -11.43 14.13
C THR A 161 -1.96 -12.15 14.14
N TYR A 162 -2.41 -12.66 12.99
CA TYR A 162 -3.64 -13.46 12.90
C TYR A 162 -3.59 -14.70 13.80
N HIS A 163 -2.49 -15.44 13.80
CA HIS A 163 -2.31 -16.61 14.66
C HIS A 163 -2.34 -16.23 16.15
N LYS A 164 -1.63 -15.16 16.54
CA LYS A 164 -1.66 -14.65 17.93
C LYS A 164 -3.07 -14.27 18.38
N LEU A 165 -3.86 -13.62 17.52
CA LEU A 165 -5.25 -13.24 17.82
C LEU A 165 -6.13 -14.48 17.98
N LYS A 166 -5.98 -15.45 17.08
CA LYS A 166 -6.73 -16.71 17.13
C LYS A 166 -6.43 -17.50 18.41
N GLU A 167 -5.15 -17.64 18.76
CA GLU A 167 -4.72 -18.30 20.00
C GLU A 167 -5.29 -17.61 21.25
N LYS A 168 -5.30 -16.27 21.25
CA LYS A 168 -5.90 -15.49 22.34
C LYS A 168 -7.40 -15.74 22.47
N GLN A 169 -8.14 -15.74 21.36
CA GLN A 169 -9.58 -16.03 21.35
C GLN A 169 -9.88 -17.46 21.83
N GLU A 170 -9.10 -18.44 21.40
CA GLU A 170 -9.25 -19.83 21.85
C GLU A 170 -8.94 -19.98 23.34
N ALA A 171 -7.93 -19.28 23.87
CA ALA A 171 -7.62 -19.27 25.29
C ALA A 171 -8.72 -18.61 26.13
N GLU A 172 -9.30 -17.51 25.65
CA GLU A 172 -10.44 -16.84 26.30
C GLU A 172 -11.69 -17.75 26.32
N LEU A 173 -12.00 -18.42 25.20
CA LEU A 173 -13.11 -19.35 25.12
C LEU A 173 -12.96 -20.55 26.07
N LYS A 174 -11.73 -21.09 26.20
CA LYS A 174 -11.43 -22.16 27.17
C LYS A 174 -11.68 -21.72 28.60
N LYS A 175 -11.21 -20.53 28.98
CA LYS A 175 -11.46 -19.96 30.33
C LYS A 175 -12.95 -19.75 30.61
N MET A 176 -13.73 -19.33 29.60
CA MET A 176 -15.19 -19.17 29.76
C MET A 176 -15.90 -20.53 29.94
N ASN A 177 -15.42 -21.58 29.29
CA ASN A 177 -15.97 -22.93 29.42
C ASN A 177 -15.56 -23.65 30.72
N GLU A 178 -14.53 -23.17 31.42
CA GLU A 178 -14.10 -23.65 32.74
C GLU A 178 -14.92 -23.05 33.90
N LEU A 179 -15.82 -22.10 33.62
CA LEU A 179 -16.80 -21.64 34.61
C LEU A 179 -17.77 -22.81 34.92
N PRO A 180 -18.04 -23.10 36.20
CA PRO A 180 -18.84 -24.26 36.59
C PRO A 180 -20.21 -24.18 35.93
N ARG A 181 -20.68 -25.30 35.37
CA ARG A 181 -22.07 -25.41 34.91
C ARG A 181 -22.96 -25.12 36.11
N ILE A 182 -23.87 -24.15 35.96
CA ILE A 182 -24.89 -23.83 36.96
C ILE A 182 -25.71 -25.10 37.19
N GLY A 183 -25.40 -25.85 38.24
CA GLY A 183 -26.00 -27.16 38.52
C GLY A 183 -25.14 -28.16 39.30
N GLU A 184 -23.85 -27.91 39.53
CA GLU A 184 -23.03 -28.72 40.46
C GLU A 184 -22.93 -28.06 41.84
N VAL A 185 -24.03 -28.10 42.62
CA VAL A 185 -24.06 -28.01 44.10
C VAL A 185 -25.13 -28.96 44.62
#